data_AF-A0A9W8HNB3-F1
#
_entry.id   AF-A0A9W8HNB3-F1
#
_cell.length_a   1.000
_cell.length_b   1.000
_cell.length_c   1.000
_cell.angle_alpha   90.00
_cell.angle_beta   90.00
_cell.angle_gamma   90.00
#
_symmetry.space_group_name_H-M   'P 1'
#
loop_
_entity.id
_entity.type
_entity.pdbx_description
1 polymer ?
#
loop_
_entity_poly.entity_id
_entity_poly.type
_entity_poly.pdbx_seq_one_letter_code
_entity_poly.pdbx_strand_id
1 'polypeptide(L)'
;MHIAGLPNLFVIRGAAQFAGFEAEYMYTAYTNCVKLQFGNMLRHVVNVLVHADTDIQALRRRMGNQSEDEIQRAIKAEVRQPINRLKESLQFMRADDRMHSASTIAAREQLQPLFDLYGMLPALPDEGIYYDAVANPIGHLGGYYTLAKILKDNGHRPFQCFPLRTGWIPAHITVDATIARCNILNSDKPRYGRFRGTWAQIVKLSSKPFHTRNGCKFRGTVKTNGVTVSIVKSSEPLKTSKRKATTDSSDDIEYVHNIPQEELCQLRESMVFADPGRRQLFYAMGENSTSDVPMVFRSTAAEHMRTTKKQQEVREKAKTDDVHAAERDLATVSCHALNLGDYEDYIRKRAEHWKTMSDFYANTKTIPPNEDHRRQREERHQKRHQEWKPWNERQQQQQERQQRNQEKQRNGRMRQQLIQEEHQDRLDIKREHGAAYRRRKHDL
;
A
#
# COMPACT_ATOMS: atom_id res chain seq x y z
N MET A 1 35.58 -9.09 -5.77
CA MET A 1 35.22 -10.44 -5.32
C MET A 1 35.15 -11.32 -6.57
N HIS A 2 36.24 -12.05 -6.87
CA HIS A 2 36.29 -12.99 -8.00
C HIS A 2 35.71 -14.32 -7.53
N ILE A 3 34.50 -14.64 -7.97
CA ILE A 3 33.95 -16.00 -7.83
C ILE A 3 34.50 -16.78 -9.02
N ALA A 4 35.50 -17.63 -8.76
CA ALA A 4 36.11 -18.49 -9.77
C ALA A 4 35.09 -19.58 -10.21
N GLY A 5 34.88 -19.74 -11.52
CA GLY A 5 34.10 -20.86 -12.06
C GLY A 5 33.07 -20.53 -13.15
N LEU A 6 32.81 -19.26 -13.48
CA LEU A 6 31.92 -18.89 -14.59
C LEU A 6 32.74 -18.51 -15.84
N PRO A 7 32.70 -19.30 -16.93
CA PRO A 7 33.40 -18.95 -18.17
C PRO A 7 32.72 -17.74 -18.81
N ASN A 8 33.53 -16.71 -19.11
CA ASN A 8 33.14 -15.42 -19.71
C ASN A 8 32.20 -14.55 -18.86
N LEU A 9 32.69 -14.05 -17.72
CA LEU A 9 32.06 -12.91 -17.05
C LEU A 9 32.09 -11.70 -18.01
N PHE A 10 30.93 -11.25 -18.47
CA PHE A 10 30.77 -9.94 -19.10
C PHE A 10 31.44 -8.89 -18.20
N VAL A 11 32.47 -8.21 -18.69
CA VAL A 11 33.06 -7.07 -17.98
C VAL A 11 32.04 -5.94 -18.03
N ILE A 12 31.32 -5.72 -16.94
CA ILE A 12 30.33 -4.65 -16.83
C ILE A 12 31.06 -3.31 -16.82
N ARG A 13 31.00 -2.57 -17.93
CA ARG A 13 31.58 -1.23 -18.05
C ARG A 13 30.72 -0.24 -17.28
N GLY A 14 31.30 0.43 -16.29
CA GLY A 14 30.54 1.34 -15.42
C GLY A 14 29.82 0.63 -14.26
N ALA A 15 30.37 -0.48 -13.76
CA ALA A 15 29.89 -1.17 -12.57
C ALA A 15 29.64 -0.25 -11.36
N ALA A 16 30.42 0.82 -11.19
CA ALA A 16 30.20 1.82 -10.15
C ALA A 16 28.83 2.52 -10.26
N GLN A 17 28.31 2.73 -11.48
CA GLN A 17 27.01 3.35 -11.69
C GLN A 17 25.87 2.41 -11.28
N PHE A 18 25.98 1.12 -11.63
CA PHE A 18 25.05 0.10 -11.16
C PHE A 18 25.08 -0.03 -9.63
N ALA A 19 26.28 -0.12 -9.05
CA ALA A 19 26.46 -0.18 -7.61
C ALA A 19 25.84 1.03 -6.90
N GLY A 20 25.92 2.23 -7.50
CA GLY A 20 25.26 3.42 -6.98
C GLY A 20 23.74 3.29 -6.90
N PHE A 21 23.08 2.79 -7.96
CA PHE A 21 21.63 2.56 -7.94
C PHE A 21 21.22 1.49 -6.94
N GLU A 22 21.95 0.37 -6.89
CA GLU A 22 21.66 -0.70 -5.92
C GLU A 22 21.88 -0.24 -4.48
N ALA A 23 22.92 0.57 -4.22
CA ALA A 23 23.14 1.17 -2.90
C ALA A 23 21.98 2.09 -2.49
N GLU A 24 21.45 2.91 -3.41
CA GLU A 24 20.27 3.74 -3.17
C GLU A 24 19.01 2.90 -2.89
N TYR A 25 18.80 1.80 -3.61
CA TYR A 25 17.71 0.88 -3.34
C TYR A 25 17.84 0.20 -1.99
N MET A 26 19.03 -0.27 -1.63
CA MET A 26 19.29 -0.87 -0.33
C MET A 26 19.04 0.15 0.78
N TYR A 27 19.60 1.36 0.67
CA TYR A 27 19.41 2.44 1.62
C TYR A 27 17.93 2.78 1.81
N THR A 28 17.19 2.91 0.71
CA THR A 28 15.74 3.19 0.72
C THR A 28 14.97 2.06 1.37
N ALA A 29 15.31 0.80 1.06
CA ALA A 29 14.66 -0.36 1.67
C ALA A 29 14.90 -0.41 3.18
N TYR A 30 16.14 -0.21 3.65
CA TYR A 30 16.45 -0.14 5.09
C TYR A 30 15.68 0.97 5.78
N THR A 31 15.73 2.18 5.20
CA THR A 31 15.02 3.35 5.70
C THR A 31 13.53 3.05 5.86
N ASN A 32 12.89 2.51 4.81
CA ASN A 32 11.46 2.22 4.81
C ASN A 32 11.10 1.09 5.77
N CYS A 33 11.91 0.03 5.85
CA CYS A 33 11.71 -1.06 6.79
C CYS A 33 11.68 -0.54 8.23
N VAL A 34 12.65 0.30 8.62
CA VAL A 34 12.68 0.88 9.96
C VAL A 34 11.49 1.83 10.16
N LYS A 35 11.29 2.82 9.28
CA LYS A 35 10.19 3.79 9.40
C LYS A 35 8.82 3.12 9.58
N LEU A 36 8.56 2.06 8.81
CA LEU A 36 7.24 1.41 8.79
C LEU A 36 7.08 0.31 9.84
N GLN A 37 8.17 -0.37 10.21
CA GLN A 37 8.08 -1.61 10.98
C GLN A 37 8.79 -1.59 12.34
N PHE A 38 9.67 -0.63 12.63
CA PHE A 38 10.43 -0.63 13.88
C PHE A 38 9.52 -0.74 15.11
N GLY A 39 8.52 0.14 15.21
CA GLY A 39 7.59 0.12 16.34
C GLY A 39 6.70 -1.14 16.40
N ASN A 40 6.33 -1.70 15.24
CA ASN A 40 5.59 -2.96 15.18
C ASN A 40 6.45 -4.13 15.67
N MET A 41 7.72 -4.20 15.25
CA MET A 41 8.65 -5.24 15.65
C MET A 41 8.99 -5.15 17.14
N LEU A 42 9.25 -3.95 17.67
CA LEU A 42 9.48 -3.76 19.10
C LEU A 42 8.30 -4.29 19.94
N ARG A 43 7.08 -3.90 19.59
CA ARG A 43 5.86 -4.38 20.26
C ARG A 43 5.68 -5.90 20.12
N HIS A 44 6.00 -6.46 18.96
CA HIS A 44 5.95 -7.90 18.71
C HIS A 44 6.93 -8.65 19.60
N VAL A 45 8.20 -8.22 19.66
CA VAL A 45 9.23 -8.81 20.52
C VAL A 45 8.78 -8.80 21.98
N VAL A 46 8.31 -7.66 22.50
CA VAL A 46 7.80 -7.57 23.88
C VAL A 46 6.68 -8.57 24.15
N ASN A 47 5.70 -8.68 23.24
CA ASN A 47 4.59 -9.63 23.41
C ASN A 47 5.07 -11.09 23.44
N VAL A 48 6.07 -11.42 22.61
CA VAL A 48 6.66 -12.75 22.53
C VAL A 48 7.38 -13.10 23.83
N LEU A 49 8.22 -12.18 24.34
CA LEU A 49 9.02 -12.40 25.54
C LEU A 49 8.19 -12.52 26.83
N VAL A 50 7.08 -11.79 26.92
CA VAL A 50 6.20 -11.85 28.10
C VAL A 50 5.27 -13.08 28.07
N HIS A 51 5.28 -13.87 26.99
CA HIS A 51 4.38 -15.02 26.81
C HIS A 51 2.91 -14.70 27.10
N ALA A 52 2.44 -13.53 26.63
CA ALA A 52 1.14 -12.97 27.01
C ALA A 52 -0.04 -13.95 26.82
N ASP A 53 0.01 -14.78 25.78
CA ASP A 53 -1.02 -15.78 25.50
C ASP A 53 -1.06 -16.89 26.57
N THR A 54 0.11 -17.32 27.06
CA THR A 54 0.23 -18.31 28.15
C THR A 54 -0.35 -17.74 29.44
N ASP A 55 -0.02 -16.50 29.78
CA ASP A 55 -0.53 -15.82 30.97
C ASP A 55 -2.06 -15.64 30.90
N ILE A 56 -2.60 -15.26 29.73
CA ILE A 56 -4.04 -15.17 29.50
C ILE A 56 -4.72 -16.52 29.67
N GLN A 57 -4.14 -17.60 29.12
CA GLN A 57 -4.71 -18.94 29.26
C GLN A 57 -4.66 -19.44 30.71
N ALA A 58 -3.57 -19.21 31.42
CA ALA A 58 -3.44 -19.57 32.84
C ALA A 58 -4.48 -18.81 33.70
N LEU A 59 -4.66 -17.52 33.44
CA LEU A 59 -5.64 -16.68 34.12
C LEU A 59 -7.08 -17.16 33.86
N ARG A 60 -7.40 -17.47 32.60
CA ARG A 60 -8.70 -18.05 32.22
C ARG A 60 -8.99 -19.37 32.92
N ARG A 61 -7.98 -20.25 33.05
CA ARG A 61 -8.13 -21.51 33.79
C ARG A 61 -8.36 -21.28 35.28
N ARG A 62 -7.62 -20.34 35.90
CA ARG A 62 -7.76 -19.98 37.32
C ARG A 62 -9.13 -19.37 37.65
N MET A 63 -9.70 -18.62 36.72
CA MET A 63 -10.97 -17.91 36.87
C MET A 63 -12.17 -18.66 36.27
N GLY A 64 -12.05 -19.97 35.98
CA GLY A 64 -13.03 -20.72 35.19
C GLY A 64 -14.49 -20.70 35.69
N ASN A 65 -14.74 -20.28 36.93
CA ASN A 65 -16.07 -20.15 37.53
C ASN A 65 -16.63 -18.71 37.51
N GLN A 66 -15.89 -17.74 36.96
CA GLN A 66 -16.30 -16.33 36.93
C GLN A 66 -16.94 -15.94 35.58
N SER A 67 -17.60 -14.79 35.56
CA SER A 67 -18.19 -14.26 34.33
C SER A 67 -17.11 -13.86 33.31
N GLU A 68 -17.41 -13.94 32.01
CA GLU A 68 -16.45 -13.52 30.96
C GLU A 68 -16.06 -12.03 31.13
N ASP A 69 -16.95 -11.17 31.62
CA ASP A 69 -16.65 -9.75 31.88
C ASP A 69 -15.64 -9.56 33.03
N GLU A 70 -15.69 -10.40 34.06
CA GLU A 70 -14.69 -10.41 35.14
C GLU A 70 -13.35 -10.92 34.63
N ILE A 71 -13.36 -11.99 33.83
CA ILE A 71 -12.16 -12.55 33.19
C ILE A 71 -11.49 -11.49 32.29
N GLN A 72 -12.26 -10.75 31.48
CA GLN A 72 -11.71 -9.69 30.63
C GLN A 72 -11.15 -8.51 31.44
N ARG A 73 -11.81 -8.13 32.54
CA ARG A 73 -11.30 -7.11 33.46
C ARG A 73 -9.97 -7.54 34.11
N ALA A 74 -9.88 -8.79 34.56
CA ALA A 74 -8.65 -9.34 35.12
C ALA A 74 -7.54 -9.45 34.06
N ILE A 75 -7.82 -9.94 32.85
CA ILE A 75 -6.84 -9.97 31.75
C ILE A 75 -6.30 -8.57 31.46
N LYS A 76 -7.18 -7.55 31.46
CA LYS A 76 -6.78 -6.16 31.25
C LYS A 76 -5.84 -5.68 32.35
N ALA A 77 -6.17 -5.94 33.61
CA ALA A 77 -5.43 -5.46 34.78
C ALA A 77 -4.13 -6.23 35.04
N GLU A 78 -4.15 -7.56 34.99
CA GLU A 78 -3.05 -8.43 35.40
C GLU A 78 -2.06 -8.73 34.26
N VAL A 79 -2.50 -8.72 33.00
CA VAL A 79 -1.64 -9.09 31.86
C VAL A 79 -1.39 -7.89 30.95
N ARG A 80 -2.45 -7.26 30.42
CA ARG A 80 -2.29 -6.22 29.39
C ARG A 80 -1.71 -4.92 29.94
N GLN A 81 -2.11 -4.48 31.14
CA GLN A 81 -1.59 -3.24 31.73
C GLN A 81 -0.09 -3.31 32.03
N PRO A 82 0.45 -4.36 32.69
CA PRO A 82 1.90 -4.50 32.88
C PRO A 82 2.68 -4.50 31.56
N ILE A 83 2.20 -5.22 30.55
CA ILE A 83 2.82 -5.25 29.22
C ILE A 83 2.81 -3.85 28.57
N ASN A 84 1.71 -3.10 28.70
CA ASN A 84 1.62 -1.75 28.14
C ASN A 84 2.57 -0.78 28.85
N ARG A 85 2.71 -0.88 30.18
CA ARG A 85 3.69 -0.08 30.93
C ARG A 85 5.12 -0.39 30.49
N LEU A 86 5.46 -1.67 30.26
CA LEU A 86 6.76 -2.05 29.70
C LEU A 86 6.97 -1.44 28.29
N LYS A 87 5.94 -1.41 27.45
CA LYS A 87 6.03 -0.78 26.12
C LYS A 87 6.20 0.74 26.20
N GLU A 88 5.57 1.39 27.18
CA GLU A 88 5.71 2.82 27.46
C GLU A 88 7.10 3.15 28.00
N SER A 89 7.67 2.34 28.90
CA SER A 89 9.03 2.54 29.38
C SER A 89 10.06 2.38 28.25
N LEU A 90 9.83 1.42 27.35
CA LEU A 90 10.63 1.22 26.14
C LEU A 90 10.52 2.37 25.14
N GLN A 91 9.36 3.04 25.05
CA GLN A 91 9.19 4.19 24.17
C GLN A 91 10.22 5.27 24.46
N PHE A 92 10.54 5.47 25.74
CA PHE A 92 11.48 6.50 26.18
C PHE A 92 12.85 5.93 26.58
N MET A 93 13.06 4.62 26.41
CA MET A 93 14.24 3.89 26.90
C MET A 93 14.58 4.21 28.36
N ARG A 94 13.54 4.39 29.18
CA ARG A 94 13.69 4.72 30.61
C ARG A 94 13.67 3.46 31.45
N ALA A 95 14.52 3.44 32.47
CA ALA A 95 14.44 2.47 33.54
C ALA A 95 13.23 2.81 34.43
N ASP A 96 12.08 2.21 34.18
CA ASP A 96 10.97 2.25 35.13
C ASP A 96 10.89 0.92 35.87
N ASP A 97 11.46 0.88 37.08
CA ASP A 97 11.48 -0.30 37.94
C ASP A 97 10.15 -0.48 38.70
N ARG A 98 9.16 0.39 38.48
CA ARG A 98 7.90 0.35 39.20
C ARG A 98 6.87 -0.46 38.43
N MET A 99 6.59 -1.65 38.96
CA MET A 99 5.46 -2.54 38.65
C MET A 99 5.60 -3.45 37.44
N HIS A 100 6.39 -4.50 37.63
CA HIS A 100 6.51 -5.61 36.69
C HIS A 100 5.94 -6.89 37.31
N SER A 101 5.18 -7.67 36.53
CA SER A 101 4.98 -9.08 36.83
C SER A 101 6.32 -9.80 36.66
N ALA A 102 6.49 -11.00 37.23
CA ALA A 102 7.70 -11.79 37.00
C ALA A 102 8.03 -11.95 35.50
N SER A 103 7.00 -12.09 34.66
CA SER A 103 7.15 -12.17 33.20
C SER A 103 7.64 -10.88 32.54
N THR A 104 7.24 -9.69 33.00
CA THR A 104 7.75 -8.42 32.45
C THR A 104 9.14 -8.07 32.96
N ILE A 105 9.55 -8.51 34.16
CA ILE A 105 10.93 -8.40 34.64
C ILE A 105 11.86 -9.22 33.73
N ALA A 106 11.55 -10.51 33.54
CA ALA A 106 12.35 -11.39 32.70
C ALA A 106 12.45 -10.87 31.24
N ALA A 107 11.33 -10.39 30.67
CA ALA A 107 11.35 -9.80 29.34
C ALA A 107 12.24 -8.55 29.27
N ARG A 108 12.28 -7.74 30.32
CA ARG A 108 13.13 -6.54 30.38
C ARG A 108 14.61 -6.90 30.43
N GLU A 109 15.00 -7.90 31.22
CA GLU A 109 16.39 -8.39 31.27
C GLU A 109 16.86 -8.85 29.88
N GLN A 110 15.99 -9.55 29.15
CA GLN A 110 16.30 -9.97 27.77
C GLN A 110 16.36 -8.80 26.76
N LEU A 111 15.69 -7.68 27.06
CA LEU A 111 15.76 -6.46 26.27
C LEU A 111 16.97 -5.57 26.63
N GLN A 112 17.76 -5.93 27.64
CA GLN A 112 18.93 -5.16 28.07
C GLN A 112 19.89 -4.79 26.91
N PRO A 113 20.21 -5.68 25.95
CA PRO A 113 21.06 -5.31 24.81
C PRO A 113 20.52 -4.14 23.98
N LEU A 114 19.19 -3.94 23.96
CA LEU A 114 18.57 -2.79 23.30
C LEU A 114 18.76 -1.52 24.13
N PHE A 115 18.57 -1.58 25.44
CA PHE A 115 18.83 -0.45 26.34
C PHE A 115 20.30 -0.01 26.30
N ASP A 116 21.24 -0.96 26.32
CA ASP A 116 22.67 -0.67 26.24
C ASP A 116 23.03 0.06 24.94
N LEU A 117 22.45 -0.39 23.82
CA LEU A 117 22.64 0.26 22.52
C LEU A 117 22.18 1.72 22.55
N TYR A 118 20.96 1.99 23.04
CA TYR A 118 20.44 3.36 23.09
C TYR A 118 21.08 4.21 24.20
N GLY A 119 21.64 3.60 25.24
CA GLY A 119 22.40 4.29 26.28
C GLY A 119 23.72 4.87 25.77
N MET A 120 24.29 4.32 24.70
CA MET A 120 25.48 4.84 24.02
C MET A 120 25.18 5.88 22.94
N LEU A 121 23.91 6.02 22.55
CA LEU A 121 23.47 6.94 21.50
C LEU A 121 23.06 8.30 22.10
N PRO A 122 22.94 9.35 21.28
CA PRO A 122 22.34 10.61 21.71
C PRO A 122 20.95 10.38 22.33
N ALA A 123 20.59 11.24 23.28
CA ALA A 123 19.29 11.16 23.93
C ALA A 123 18.15 11.20 22.90
N LEU A 124 17.16 10.33 23.11
CA LEU A 124 15.96 10.30 22.29
C LEU A 124 15.17 11.60 22.45
N PRO A 125 14.44 12.03 21.40
CA PRO A 125 13.53 13.15 21.50
C PRO A 125 12.37 12.85 22.47
N ASP A 126 11.68 13.90 22.91
CA ASP A 126 10.59 13.80 23.90
C ASP A 126 9.39 13.00 23.38
N GLU A 127 9.22 12.87 22.05
CA GLU A 127 8.22 12.02 21.42
C GLU A 127 8.58 10.52 21.50
N GLY A 128 9.83 10.20 21.86
CA GLY A 128 10.35 8.86 22.07
C GLY A 128 10.82 8.15 20.81
N ILE A 129 11.22 6.90 20.98
CA ILE A 129 11.89 6.08 19.97
C ILE A 129 11.04 5.82 18.71
N TYR A 130 9.71 5.78 18.84
CA TYR A 130 8.84 5.54 17.68
C TYR A 130 8.86 6.71 16.71
N TYR A 131 8.87 7.94 17.23
CA TYR A 131 8.98 9.14 16.42
C TYR A 131 10.37 9.25 15.81
N ASP A 132 11.42 9.03 16.61
CA ASP A 132 12.80 9.09 16.13
C ASP A 132 13.09 8.02 15.05
N ALA A 133 12.52 6.82 15.17
CA ALA A 133 12.62 5.79 14.13
C ALA A 133 11.99 6.19 12.79
N VAL A 134 11.01 7.10 12.79
CA VAL A 134 10.42 7.65 11.57
C VAL A 134 11.25 8.82 11.04
N ALA A 135 11.73 9.70 11.93
CA ALA A 135 12.50 10.90 11.58
C ALA A 135 13.93 10.56 11.14
N ASN A 136 14.60 9.66 11.86
CA ASN A 136 16.00 9.26 11.69
C ASN A 136 16.17 7.71 11.62
N PRO A 137 15.53 7.03 10.65
CA PRO A 137 15.49 5.56 10.61
C PRO A 137 16.86 4.87 10.53
N ILE A 138 17.86 5.51 9.91
CA ILE A 138 19.20 4.91 9.81
C ILE A 138 19.85 4.80 11.19
N GLY A 139 19.62 5.76 12.08
CA GLY A 139 20.09 5.71 13.46
C GLY A 139 19.53 4.50 14.23
N HIS A 140 18.35 4.01 13.86
CA HIS A 140 17.70 2.87 14.52
C HIS A 140 17.95 1.52 13.85
N LEU A 141 18.77 1.45 12.80
CA LEU A 141 19.09 0.18 12.13
C LEU A 141 19.76 -0.82 13.09
N GLY A 142 20.64 -0.33 13.95
CA GLY A 142 21.26 -1.13 15.01
C GLY A 142 20.22 -1.71 15.97
N GLY A 143 19.27 -0.89 16.42
CA GLY A 143 18.18 -1.35 17.29
C GLY A 143 17.26 -2.34 16.59
N TYR A 144 16.98 -2.13 15.30
CA TYR A 144 16.18 -3.03 14.49
C TYR A 144 16.85 -4.41 14.34
N TYR A 145 18.16 -4.43 14.13
CA TYR A 145 18.95 -5.65 14.12
C TYR A 145 18.96 -6.34 15.50
N THR A 146 19.15 -5.59 16.58
CA THR A 146 19.14 -6.13 17.95
C THR A 146 17.81 -6.81 18.28
N LEU A 147 16.67 -6.24 17.85
CA LEU A 147 15.36 -6.87 18.02
C LEU A 147 15.25 -8.22 17.31
N ALA A 148 15.76 -8.31 16.08
CA ALA A 148 15.80 -9.59 15.36
C ALA A 148 16.69 -10.61 16.08
N LYS A 149 17.83 -10.17 16.62
CA LYS A 149 18.75 -11.01 17.38
C LYS A 149 18.10 -11.56 18.66
N ILE A 150 17.42 -10.72 19.42
CA ILE A 150 16.69 -11.13 20.64
C ILE A 150 15.67 -12.23 20.34
N LEU A 151 14.95 -12.15 19.21
CA LEU A 151 14.05 -13.22 18.80
C LEU A 151 14.80 -14.53 18.53
N LYS A 152 15.90 -14.47 17.77
CA LYS A 152 16.72 -15.65 17.45
C LYS A 152 17.27 -16.31 18.72
N ASP A 153 17.79 -15.52 19.65
CA ASP A 153 18.39 -16.00 20.90
C ASP A 153 17.34 -16.64 21.83
N ASN A 154 16.06 -16.25 21.69
CA ASN A 154 14.92 -16.86 22.38
C ASN A 154 14.24 -18.01 21.61
N GLY A 155 14.88 -18.54 20.56
CA GLY A 155 14.34 -19.67 19.78
C GLY A 155 13.15 -19.31 18.88
N HIS A 156 12.86 -18.02 18.70
CA HIS A 156 11.84 -17.54 17.78
C HIS A 156 12.45 -17.23 16.40
N ARG A 157 11.62 -17.34 15.36
CA ARG A 157 12.05 -16.97 14.00
C ARG A 157 12.30 -15.46 13.94
N PRO A 158 13.53 -15.00 13.64
CA PRO A 158 13.79 -13.57 13.49
C PRO A 158 13.08 -13.03 12.25
N PHE A 159 12.67 -11.77 12.28
CA PHE A 159 12.21 -11.09 11.09
C PHE A 159 13.39 -10.72 10.18
N GLN A 160 13.10 -10.48 8.91
CA GLN A 160 14.11 -10.15 7.93
C GLN A 160 14.56 -8.70 8.12
N CYS A 161 15.64 -8.49 8.87
CA CYS A 161 16.23 -7.17 9.11
C CYS A 161 16.91 -6.59 7.86
N PHE A 162 17.45 -7.46 7.01
CA PHE A 162 18.14 -7.08 5.79
C PHE A 162 17.18 -7.31 4.61
N PRO A 163 16.73 -6.26 3.90
CA PRO A 163 15.78 -6.36 2.80
C PRO A 163 16.43 -7.08 1.63
N LEU A 164 16.35 -8.41 1.66
CA LEU A 164 16.88 -9.28 0.63
C LEU A 164 15.72 -9.78 -0.19
N ARG A 165 15.98 -9.86 -1.48
CA ARG A 165 14.99 -10.34 -2.41
C ARG A 165 14.87 -11.84 -2.32
N THR A 166 13.69 -12.35 -2.03
CA THR A 166 13.40 -13.79 -1.94
C THR A 166 12.94 -14.40 -3.26
N GLY A 167 12.54 -13.58 -4.24
CA GLY A 167 12.07 -14.04 -5.55
C GLY A 167 13.19 -14.40 -6.54
N TRP A 168 12.89 -15.34 -7.45
CA TRP A 168 13.79 -15.81 -8.52
C TRP A 168 13.65 -15.05 -9.84
N ILE A 169 12.49 -14.42 -10.08
CA ILE A 169 12.26 -13.55 -11.24
C ILE A 169 13.27 -12.40 -11.19
N PRO A 170 13.91 -11.92 -12.26
CA PRO A 170 14.80 -10.74 -12.21
C PRO A 170 14.09 -9.46 -11.74
N ALA A 171 14.82 -8.57 -11.07
CA ALA A 171 14.29 -7.29 -10.59
C ALA A 171 14.42 -6.25 -11.69
N HIS A 172 13.66 -5.17 -11.56
CA HIS A 172 13.90 -4.00 -12.38
C HIS A 172 15.27 -3.40 -12.03
N ILE A 173 16.25 -3.57 -12.91
CA ILE A 173 17.52 -2.85 -12.85
C ILE A 173 17.35 -1.45 -13.45
N THR A 174 18.14 -0.51 -12.97
CA THR A 174 18.12 0.87 -13.49
C THR A 174 19.16 1.02 -14.57
N VAL A 175 18.72 1.45 -15.74
CA VAL A 175 19.56 1.73 -16.89
C VAL A 175 19.43 3.21 -17.20
N ASP A 176 20.49 3.96 -16.92
CA ASP A 176 20.62 5.33 -17.38
C ASP A 176 21.38 5.40 -18.72
N ALA A 177 21.54 6.60 -19.26
CA ALA A 177 22.26 6.79 -20.52
C ALA A 177 23.75 6.42 -20.46
N THR A 178 24.37 6.44 -19.28
CA THR A 178 25.77 6.02 -19.11
C THR A 178 25.86 4.51 -19.22
N ILE A 179 25.02 3.80 -18.46
CA ILE A 179 24.94 2.35 -18.48
C ILE A 179 24.58 1.86 -19.89
N ALA A 180 23.57 2.47 -20.50
CA ALA A 180 23.13 2.15 -21.85
C ALA A 180 24.27 2.29 -22.87
N ARG A 181 25.03 3.38 -22.81
CA ARG A 181 26.13 3.60 -23.75
C ARG A 181 27.29 2.64 -23.53
N CYS A 182 27.68 2.43 -22.28
CA CYS A 182 28.83 1.61 -21.93
C CYS A 182 28.59 0.11 -22.11
N ASN A 183 27.39 -0.39 -21.80
CA ASN A 183 27.09 -1.83 -21.75
C ASN A 183 26.20 -2.33 -22.89
N ILE A 184 25.35 -1.46 -23.46
CA ILE A 184 24.47 -1.86 -24.58
C ILE A 184 25.12 -1.47 -25.91
N LEU A 185 25.60 -0.23 -26.02
CA LEU A 185 26.25 0.27 -27.25
C LEU A 185 27.77 0.03 -27.29
N ASN A 186 28.35 -0.59 -26.25
CA ASN A 186 29.80 -0.85 -26.12
C ASN A 186 30.69 0.36 -26.44
N SER A 187 30.21 1.56 -26.09
CA SER A 187 30.84 2.84 -26.43
C SER A 187 31.31 3.57 -25.17
N ASP A 188 32.21 4.56 -25.33
CA ASP A 188 32.65 5.38 -24.19
C ASP A 188 31.52 6.18 -23.54
N LYS A 189 31.73 6.55 -22.27
CA LYS A 189 30.77 7.31 -21.46
C LYS A 189 30.24 8.54 -22.22
N PRO A 190 28.94 8.84 -22.13
CA PRO A 190 28.38 9.99 -22.83
C PRO A 190 28.95 11.29 -22.26
N ARG A 191 29.13 12.29 -23.13
CA ARG A 191 29.27 13.68 -22.65
C ARG A 191 27.98 14.08 -21.92
N TYR A 192 28.13 14.74 -20.77
CA TYR A 192 27.00 15.14 -19.91
C TYR A 192 25.89 15.84 -20.72
N GLY A 193 24.64 15.49 -20.46
CA GLY A 193 23.48 16.09 -21.13
C GLY A 193 23.06 15.48 -22.48
N ARG A 194 23.85 14.59 -23.12
CA ARG A 194 23.48 13.95 -24.41
C ARG A 194 22.79 12.58 -24.26
N PHE A 195 21.87 12.45 -23.30
CA PHE A 195 21.19 11.17 -23.10
C PHE A 195 20.26 10.80 -24.26
N ARG A 196 19.59 11.77 -24.88
CA ARG A 196 18.63 11.52 -25.98
C ARG A 196 19.27 10.84 -27.18
N GLY A 197 20.49 11.25 -27.56
CA GLY A 197 21.21 10.63 -28.68
C GLY A 197 21.55 9.17 -28.41
N THR A 198 22.01 8.85 -27.21
CA THR A 198 22.23 7.46 -26.78
C THR A 198 20.94 6.65 -26.86
N TRP A 199 19.85 7.15 -26.28
CA TRP A 199 18.59 6.42 -26.24
C TRP A 199 17.92 6.29 -27.62
N ALA A 200 18.08 7.27 -28.51
CA ALA A 200 17.54 7.20 -29.88
C ALA A 200 18.14 6.03 -30.70
N GLN A 201 19.34 5.57 -30.35
CA GLN A 201 19.98 4.41 -31.00
C GLN A 201 19.46 3.07 -30.45
N ILE A 202 18.88 3.08 -29.25
CA ILE A 202 18.45 1.85 -28.55
C ILE A 202 16.93 1.67 -28.66
N VAL A 203 16.17 2.76 -28.60
CA VAL A 203 14.71 2.75 -28.60
C VAL A 203 14.13 3.84 -29.50
N LYS A 204 12.95 3.58 -30.06
CA LYS A 204 12.19 4.57 -30.84
C LYS A 204 11.58 5.63 -29.91
N LEU A 205 12.33 6.72 -29.68
CA LEU A 205 11.90 7.84 -28.82
C LEU A 205 10.68 8.60 -29.37
N SER A 206 10.31 8.41 -30.63
CA SER A 206 9.07 8.95 -31.22
C SER A 206 7.82 8.11 -30.90
N SER A 207 7.94 7.03 -30.12
CA SER A 207 6.78 6.22 -29.72
C SER A 207 5.99 6.83 -28.55
N LYS A 208 4.68 6.51 -28.46
CA LYS A 208 3.74 7.02 -27.43
C LYS A 208 4.31 7.03 -26.00
N PRO A 209 5.01 5.98 -25.52
CA PRO A 209 5.54 5.95 -24.16
C PRO A 209 6.55 7.06 -23.82
N PHE A 210 7.27 7.62 -24.80
CA PHE A 210 8.29 8.65 -24.59
C PHE A 210 7.79 10.08 -24.79
N HIS A 211 6.54 10.26 -25.25
CA HIS A 211 5.95 11.59 -25.40
C HIS A 211 5.84 12.31 -24.05
N THR A 212 6.01 13.63 -24.09
CA THR A 212 5.77 14.48 -22.92
C THR A 212 4.31 14.36 -22.51
N ARG A 213 4.05 14.20 -21.20
CA ARG A 213 2.69 14.15 -20.65
C ARG A 213 2.67 14.96 -19.36
N ASN A 214 1.73 15.90 -19.24
CA ASN A 214 1.58 16.77 -18.07
C ASN A 214 2.90 17.48 -17.66
N GLY A 215 3.62 18.05 -18.64
CA GLY A 215 4.93 18.68 -18.42
C GLY A 215 6.10 17.71 -18.12
N CYS A 216 5.83 16.44 -17.83
CA CYS A 216 6.85 15.43 -17.55
C CYS A 216 7.42 14.86 -18.84
N LYS A 217 8.75 14.91 -18.99
CA LYS A 217 9.48 14.36 -20.14
C LYS A 217 10.48 13.30 -19.73
N PHE A 218 10.76 12.38 -20.66
CA PHE A 218 11.79 11.36 -20.47
C PHE A 218 13.17 12.01 -20.27
N ARG A 219 13.88 11.59 -19.21
CA ARG A 219 15.19 12.13 -18.82
C ARG A 219 16.37 11.16 -19.00
N GLY A 220 16.15 10.05 -19.67
CA GLY A 220 17.24 9.12 -20.00
C GLY A 220 17.46 8.01 -18.98
N THR A 221 16.44 7.69 -18.17
CA THR A 221 16.46 6.57 -17.24
C THR A 221 15.29 5.64 -17.49
N VAL A 222 15.60 4.37 -17.68
CA VAL A 222 14.66 3.28 -17.86
C VAL A 222 14.93 2.24 -16.77
N LYS A 223 13.89 1.63 -16.22
CA LYS A 223 14.01 0.46 -15.36
C LYS A 223 13.51 -0.77 -16.10
N THR A 224 14.23 -1.87 -16.07
CA THR A 224 13.86 -3.09 -16.80
C THR A 224 14.29 -4.35 -16.06
N ASN A 225 13.52 -5.43 -16.17
CA ASN A 225 13.92 -6.76 -15.70
C ASN A 225 14.14 -7.75 -16.87
N GLY A 226 14.25 -7.24 -18.10
CA GLY A 226 14.36 -8.02 -19.33
C GLY A 226 13.00 -8.39 -19.96
N VAL A 227 11.90 -8.33 -19.20
CA VAL A 227 10.54 -8.62 -19.70
C VAL A 227 9.68 -7.38 -19.71
N THR A 228 9.70 -6.61 -18.62
CA THR A 228 8.92 -5.38 -18.44
C THR A 228 9.84 -4.18 -18.39
N VAL A 229 9.34 -3.05 -18.88
CA VAL A 229 10.07 -1.78 -18.97
C VAL A 229 9.24 -0.67 -18.34
N SER A 230 9.86 0.06 -17.43
CA SER A 230 9.30 1.28 -16.83
C SER A 230 10.13 2.49 -17.23
N ILE A 231 9.49 3.55 -17.72
CA ILE A 231 10.15 4.76 -18.21
C ILE A 231 9.99 5.86 -17.16
N VAL A 232 11.10 6.45 -16.73
CA VAL A 232 11.08 7.55 -15.74
C VAL A 232 10.92 8.88 -16.46
N LYS A 233 9.88 9.65 -16.10
CA LYS A 233 9.61 11.01 -16.58
C LYS A 233 9.58 11.98 -15.41
N SER A 234 10.09 13.20 -15.61
CA SER A 234 10.04 14.27 -14.60
C SER A 234 9.74 15.62 -15.24
N SER A 235 9.05 16.49 -14.49
CA SER A 235 8.77 17.88 -14.84
C SER A 235 10.03 18.74 -14.65
N GLU A 236 10.70 18.63 -13.51
CA GLU A 236 11.90 19.41 -13.19
C GLU A 236 13.22 18.78 -13.73
N PRO A 237 14.24 19.60 -14.03
CA PRO A 237 15.61 19.09 -14.16
C PRO A 237 16.05 18.52 -12.81
N LEU A 238 16.47 17.25 -12.78
CA LEU A 238 17.10 16.63 -11.61
C LEU A 238 18.30 17.50 -11.20
N LYS A 239 18.15 18.33 -10.16
CA LYS A 239 19.25 19.05 -9.56
C LYS A 239 20.18 18.01 -8.93
N THR A 240 21.33 17.78 -9.54
CA THR A 240 22.50 17.18 -8.89
C THR A 240 23.04 18.18 -7.88
N SER A 241 22.38 18.28 -6.73
CA SER A 241 22.82 19.08 -5.60
C SER A 241 22.44 18.32 -4.35
N LYS A 242 23.41 18.18 -3.44
CA LYS A 242 23.25 17.60 -2.11
C LYS A 242 21.88 17.98 -1.56
N ARG A 243 21.01 16.99 -1.27
CA ARG A 243 19.75 17.24 -0.59
C ARG A 243 20.08 17.90 0.75
N LYS A 244 19.89 19.22 0.83
CA LYS A 244 19.55 19.83 2.12
C LYS A 244 18.23 19.19 2.49
N ALA A 245 18.18 18.56 3.66
CA ALA A 245 16.95 18.06 4.23
C ALA A 245 16.00 19.26 4.42
N THR A 246 15.08 19.45 3.49
CA THR A 246 13.85 20.17 3.76
C THR A 246 12.88 19.13 4.28
N THR A 247 12.53 19.27 5.55
CA THR A 247 11.34 18.68 6.15
C THR A 247 10.13 19.22 5.41
N ASP A 248 9.74 18.58 4.31
CA ASP A 248 8.34 18.65 3.86
C ASP A 248 7.54 17.74 4.78
N SER A 249 7.11 18.34 5.88
CA SER A 249 6.06 17.81 6.73
C SER A 249 4.71 18.10 6.06
N SER A 250 4.29 17.24 5.15
CA SER A 250 2.90 16.81 5.00
C SER A 250 2.83 15.77 3.88
N ASP A 251 2.55 14.52 4.25
CA ASP A 251 1.91 13.56 3.36
C ASP A 251 0.43 13.95 3.20
N ASP A 252 0.13 15.23 2.93
CA ASP A 252 -1.20 15.63 2.48
C ASP A 252 -1.28 15.38 0.97
N ILE A 253 -1.31 14.08 0.63
CA ILE A 253 -1.88 13.66 -0.62
C ILE A 253 -3.37 13.97 -0.49
N GLU A 254 -3.80 15.07 -1.09
CA GLU A 254 -5.20 15.46 -1.14
C GLU A 254 -6.00 14.33 -1.80
N TYR A 255 -6.94 13.75 -1.06
CA TYR A 255 -7.80 12.72 -1.61
C TYR A 255 -8.68 13.33 -2.71
N VAL A 256 -9.06 12.52 -3.70
CA VAL A 256 -9.89 12.96 -4.84
C VAL A 256 -11.19 13.66 -4.42
N HIS A 257 -11.74 13.31 -3.26
CA HIS A 257 -12.96 13.92 -2.73
C HIS A 257 -12.74 15.32 -2.10
N ASN A 258 -11.49 15.72 -1.90
CA ASN A 258 -11.09 17.05 -1.41
C ASN A 258 -10.78 18.01 -2.57
N ILE A 259 -10.64 17.52 -3.80
CA ILE A 259 -10.38 18.34 -4.99
C ILE A 259 -11.69 19.03 -5.43
N PRO A 260 -11.71 20.36 -5.58
CA PRO A 260 -12.89 21.10 -6.04
C PRO A 260 -13.39 20.65 -7.42
N GLN A 261 -14.71 20.67 -7.60
CA GLN A 261 -15.37 20.23 -8.84
C GLN A 261 -14.87 20.99 -10.08
N GLU A 262 -14.52 22.27 -9.95
CA GLU A 262 -14.00 23.08 -11.07
C GLU A 262 -12.63 22.56 -11.56
N GLU A 263 -11.78 22.11 -10.64
CA GLU A 263 -10.44 21.59 -10.94
C GLU A 263 -10.52 20.20 -11.59
N LEU A 264 -11.45 19.36 -11.11
CA LEU A 264 -11.79 18.06 -11.74
C LEU A 264 -12.32 18.23 -13.17
N CYS A 265 -13.08 19.30 -13.44
CA CYS A 265 -13.61 19.58 -14.77
C CYS A 265 -12.52 19.95 -15.78
N GLN A 266 -11.39 20.51 -15.34
CA GLN A 266 -10.26 20.86 -16.20
C GLN A 266 -9.38 19.65 -16.56
N LEU A 267 -9.49 18.55 -15.80
CA LEU A 267 -8.69 17.33 -15.96
C LEU A 267 -9.37 16.23 -16.81
N ARG A 268 -10.53 16.55 -17.42
CA ARG A 268 -11.52 15.62 -18.00
C ARG A 268 -11.05 14.69 -19.12
N GLU A 269 -9.89 14.89 -19.75
CA GLU A 269 -9.55 14.15 -20.99
C GLU A 269 -8.58 12.97 -20.79
N SER A 270 -8.18 12.59 -19.57
CA SER A 270 -7.11 11.58 -19.40
C SER A 270 -6.95 10.90 -18.02
N MET A 271 -7.97 10.78 -17.17
CA MET A 271 -7.75 10.26 -15.81
C MET A 271 -8.56 9.01 -15.42
N VAL A 272 -7.82 7.97 -15.04
CA VAL A 272 -8.29 6.86 -14.20
C VAL A 272 -7.87 7.17 -12.77
N PHE A 273 -8.83 7.39 -11.87
CA PHE A 273 -8.55 7.56 -10.45
C PHE A 273 -8.28 6.22 -9.80
N ALA A 274 -7.10 6.04 -9.21
CA ALA A 274 -6.70 4.84 -8.52
C ALA A 274 -6.44 5.11 -7.04
N ASP A 275 -7.39 4.77 -6.16
CA ASP A 275 -7.24 4.90 -4.70
C ASP A 275 -7.29 3.50 -4.03
N PRO A 276 -6.14 2.91 -3.68
CA PRO A 276 -6.13 1.69 -2.90
C PRO A 276 -6.44 2.02 -1.43
N GLY A 277 -7.72 2.21 -1.10
CA GLY A 277 -8.14 2.28 0.30
C GLY A 277 -7.71 1.03 1.08
N ARG A 278 -7.61 1.09 2.42
CA ARG A 278 -7.00 0.04 3.28
C ARG A 278 -7.50 -1.41 3.10
N ARG A 279 -8.64 -1.65 2.45
CA ARG A 279 -9.22 -2.98 2.15
C ARG A 279 -9.15 -3.39 0.67
N GLN A 280 -8.78 -2.47 -0.22
CA GLN A 280 -8.83 -2.63 -1.66
C GLN A 280 -7.42 -2.51 -2.24
N LEU A 281 -7.01 -3.49 -3.05
CA LEU A 281 -5.71 -3.47 -3.72
C LEU A 281 -5.72 -2.54 -4.93
N PHE A 282 -6.88 -2.39 -5.56
CA PHE A 282 -7.05 -1.51 -6.71
C PHE A 282 -8.50 -1.08 -6.78
N TYR A 283 -8.74 0.23 -6.81
CA TYR A 283 -10.04 0.83 -7.06
C TYR A 283 -9.88 1.72 -8.26
N ALA A 284 -10.63 1.51 -9.32
CA ALA A 284 -10.65 2.40 -10.47
C ALA A 284 -12.08 2.86 -10.74
N MET A 285 -12.24 4.15 -10.97
CA MET A 285 -13.51 4.73 -11.43
C MET A 285 -13.40 4.99 -12.93
N GLY A 286 -14.38 4.50 -13.70
CA GLY A 286 -14.46 4.74 -15.14
C GLY A 286 -14.78 6.20 -15.45
N GLU A 287 -14.33 6.67 -16.61
CA GLU A 287 -14.45 8.08 -17.04
C GLU A 287 -15.92 8.57 -17.12
N ASN A 288 -16.86 7.65 -17.35
CA ASN A 288 -18.30 7.94 -17.43
C ASN A 288 -19.05 7.68 -16.11
N SER A 289 -18.33 7.45 -15.00
CA SER A 289 -18.94 7.22 -13.71
C SER A 289 -19.58 8.50 -13.18
N THR A 290 -20.86 8.43 -12.80
CA THR A 290 -21.56 9.52 -12.11
C THR A 290 -21.93 9.10 -10.68
N SER A 291 -22.33 10.04 -9.83
CA SER A 291 -22.83 9.74 -8.47
C SER A 291 -24.02 8.77 -8.50
N ASP A 292 -24.86 8.88 -9.53
CA ASP A 292 -26.10 8.11 -9.67
C ASP A 292 -25.85 6.76 -10.36
N VAL A 293 -24.79 6.65 -11.17
CA VAL A 293 -24.40 5.41 -11.87
C VAL A 293 -22.88 5.21 -11.73
N PRO A 294 -22.41 4.69 -10.57
CA PRO A 294 -20.99 4.51 -10.32
C PRO A 294 -20.43 3.36 -11.15
N MET A 295 -19.53 3.68 -12.09
CA MET A 295 -18.78 2.70 -12.89
C MET A 295 -17.45 2.41 -12.21
N VAL A 296 -17.45 1.49 -11.25
CA VAL A 296 -16.29 1.19 -10.42
C VAL A 296 -15.74 -0.21 -10.68
N PHE A 297 -14.43 -0.30 -10.89
CA PHE A 297 -13.68 -1.55 -10.86
C PHE A 297 -12.98 -1.68 -9.51
N ARG A 298 -13.25 -2.77 -8.79
CA ARG A 298 -12.68 -3.03 -7.47
C ARG A 298 -11.95 -4.36 -7.49
N SER A 299 -10.70 -4.37 -7.04
CA SER A 299 -9.94 -5.57 -6.71
C SER A 299 -9.67 -5.56 -5.22
N THR A 300 -10.28 -6.50 -4.49
CA THR A 300 -10.11 -6.59 -3.04
C THR A 300 -8.90 -7.44 -2.65
N ALA A 301 -8.32 -7.17 -1.48
CA ALA A 301 -7.25 -8.01 -0.94
C ALA A 301 -7.69 -9.47 -0.76
N ALA A 302 -8.96 -9.69 -0.39
CA ALA A 302 -9.54 -11.02 -0.22
C ALA A 302 -9.70 -11.79 -1.54
N GLU A 303 -10.15 -11.14 -2.62
CA GLU A 303 -10.21 -11.77 -3.96
C GLU A 303 -8.83 -12.08 -4.50
N HIS A 304 -7.88 -11.18 -4.31
CA HIS A 304 -6.49 -11.44 -4.67
C HIS A 304 -5.96 -12.62 -3.85
N MET A 305 -6.16 -12.67 -2.52
CA MET A 305 -5.76 -13.81 -1.69
C MET A 305 -6.37 -15.13 -2.15
N ARG A 306 -7.65 -15.17 -2.52
CA ARG A 306 -8.30 -16.38 -3.09
C ARG A 306 -7.67 -16.78 -4.42
N THR A 307 -7.41 -15.81 -5.29
CA THR A 307 -6.76 -16.03 -6.59
C THR A 307 -5.32 -16.51 -6.40
N THR A 308 -4.59 -15.95 -5.42
CA THR A 308 -3.24 -16.35 -5.03
C THR A 308 -3.22 -17.77 -4.48
N LYS A 309 -4.18 -18.17 -3.64
CA LYS A 309 -4.28 -19.57 -3.15
C LYS A 309 -4.48 -20.56 -4.30
N LYS A 310 -5.43 -20.27 -5.21
CA LYS A 310 -5.65 -21.11 -6.40
C LYS A 310 -4.40 -21.18 -7.28
N GLN A 311 -3.71 -20.06 -7.48
CA GLN A 311 -2.45 -20.02 -8.23
C GLN A 311 -1.31 -20.75 -7.51
N GLN A 312 -1.25 -20.70 -6.19
CA GLN A 312 -0.32 -21.48 -5.38
C GLN A 312 -0.58 -22.96 -5.56
N GLU A 313 -1.83 -23.43 -5.42
CA GLU A 313 -2.19 -24.84 -5.64
C GLU A 313 -1.82 -25.33 -7.04
N VAL A 314 -2.13 -24.54 -8.08
CA VAL A 314 -1.73 -24.86 -9.47
C VAL A 314 -0.22 -24.93 -9.60
N ARG A 315 0.50 -24.01 -8.95
CA ARG A 315 1.97 -23.97 -8.98
C ARG A 315 2.58 -25.16 -8.24
N GLU A 316 2.09 -25.50 -7.05
CA GLU A 316 2.53 -26.66 -6.28
C GLU A 316 2.33 -27.95 -7.08
N LYS A 317 1.18 -28.11 -7.76
CA LYS A 317 0.93 -29.26 -8.63
C LYS A 317 1.81 -29.33 -9.86
N ALA A 318 2.35 -28.19 -10.31
CA ALA A 318 3.21 -28.11 -11.48
C ALA A 318 4.71 -28.30 -11.15
N LYS A 319 5.09 -28.33 -9.86
CA LYS A 319 6.47 -28.52 -9.44
C LYS A 319 6.95 -29.92 -9.81
N THR A 320 8.18 -30.00 -10.31
CA THR A 320 8.88 -31.27 -10.51
C THR A 320 9.52 -31.73 -9.20
N ASP A 321 9.88 -33.01 -9.13
CA ASP A 321 10.59 -33.58 -7.97
C ASP A 321 11.91 -32.84 -7.69
N ASP A 322 12.61 -32.40 -8.74
CA ASP A 322 13.83 -31.61 -8.63
C ASP A 322 13.58 -30.25 -7.95
N VAL A 323 12.47 -29.58 -8.27
CA VAL A 323 12.09 -28.31 -7.61
C VAL A 323 11.76 -28.55 -6.14
N HIS A 324 11.03 -29.63 -5.82
CA HIS A 324 10.76 -30.00 -4.43
C HIS A 324 12.04 -30.36 -3.65
N ALA A 325 12.99 -31.05 -4.27
CA ALA A 325 14.28 -31.36 -3.67
C ALA A 325 15.08 -30.08 -3.40
N ALA A 326 15.17 -29.18 -4.38
CA ALA A 326 15.83 -27.88 -4.23
C ALA A 326 15.20 -27.03 -3.12
N GLU A 327 13.87 -27.00 -3.00
CA GLU A 327 13.17 -26.27 -1.94
C GLU A 327 13.42 -26.83 -0.55
N ARG A 328 13.40 -28.16 -0.40
CA ARG A 328 13.71 -28.83 0.87
C ARG A 328 15.14 -28.54 1.29
N ASP A 329 16.06 -28.59 0.34
CA ASP A 329 17.46 -28.32 0.60
C ASP A 329 17.68 -26.83 0.97
N LEU A 330 17.06 -25.90 0.26
CA LEU A 330 17.08 -24.47 0.60
C LEU A 330 16.44 -24.16 1.96
N ALA A 331 15.46 -24.94 2.41
CA ALA A 331 14.82 -24.74 3.71
C ALA A 331 15.77 -25.01 4.90
N THR A 332 16.89 -25.71 4.67
CA THR A 332 17.92 -25.96 5.70
C THR A 332 18.76 -24.71 6.01
N VAL A 333 18.76 -23.71 5.12
CA VAL A 333 19.49 -22.44 5.27
C VAL A 333 18.50 -21.28 5.36
N SER A 334 18.73 -20.36 6.30
CA SER A 334 17.77 -19.28 6.56
C SER A 334 18.11 -18.02 5.76
N CYS A 335 17.15 -17.52 4.99
CA CYS A 335 17.22 -16.17 4.42
C CYS A 335 17.07 -15.05 5.47
N HIS A 336 16.77 -15.41 6.73
CA HIS A 336 16.70 -14.51 7.88
C HIS A 336 18.00 -14.57 8.70
N ALA A 337 19.10 -15.01 8.09
CA ALA A 337 20.43 -15.02 8.69
C ALA A 337 20.78 -13.62 9.25
N LEU A 338 21.27 -13.60 10.49
CA LEU A 338 21.68 -12.38 11.19
C LEU A 338 23.19 -12.21 11.24
N ASN A 339 23.96 -13.26 10.95
CA ASN A 339 25.41 -13.17 10.80
C ASN A 339 25.81 -13.39 9.35
N LEU A 340 27.01 -12.93 8.99
CA LEU A 340 27.50 -12.98 7.62
C LEU A 340 27.75 -14.41 7.13
N GLY A 341 28.22 -15.32 7.99
CA GLY A 341 28.50 -16.72 7.61
C GLY A 341 27.23 -17.48 7.20
N ASP A 342 26.21 -17.49 8.06
CA ASP A 342 24.89 -18.08 7.78
C ASP A 342 24.31 -17.49 6.47
N TYR A 343 24.55 -16.20 6.23
CA TYR A 343 24.08 -15.52 5.04
C TYR A 343 24.86 -15.91 3.78
N GLU A 344 26.19 -16.01 3.85
CA GLU A 344 27.02 -16.50 2.76
C GLU A 344 26.64 -17.93 2.37
N ASP A 345 26.37 -18.78 3.36
CA ASP A 345 25.90 -20.15 3.14
C ASP A 345 24.54 -20.17 2.46
N TYR A 346 23.60 -19.33 2.90
CA TYR A 346 22.31 -19.15 2.22
C TYR A 346 22.50 -18.73 0.75
N ILE A 347 23.36 -17.75 0.47
CA ILE A 347 23.60 -17.26 -0.89
C ILE A 347 24.27 -18.32 -1.76
N ARG A 348 25.26 -19.05 -1.24
CA ARG A 348 25.94 -20.13 -1.96
C ARG A 348 24.94 -21.22 -2.36
N LYS A 349 24.16 -21.70 -1.38
CA LYS A 349 23.14 -22.72 -1.60
C LYS A 349 22.04 -22.26 -2.56
N ARG A 350 21.65 -20.99 -2.48
CA ARG A 350 20.72 -20.38 -3.43
C ARG A 350 21.29 -20.32 -4.86
N ALA A 351 22.58 -20.06 -5.00
CA ALA A 351 23.24 -20.03 -6.30
C ALA A 351 23.33 -21.44 -6.92
N GLU A 352 23.58 -22.47 -6.12
CA GLU A 352 23.58 -23.89 -6.57
C GLU A 352 22.24 -24.26 -7.22
N HIS A 353 21.13 -23.88 -6.59
CA HIS A 353 19.78 -24.16 -7.08
C HIS A 353 19.26 -23.15 -8.12
N TRP A 354 20.04 -22.13 -8.48
CA TRP A 354 19.59 -21.01 -9.32
C TRP A 354 18.97 -21.48 -10.63
N LYS A 355 19.62 -22.40 -11.34
CA LYS A 355 19.14 -22.85 -12.65
C LYS A 355 17.77 -23.52 -12.54
N THR A 356 17.66 -24.56 -11.72
CA THR A 356 16.41 -25.31 -11.48
C THR A 356 15.28 -24.39 -11.01
N MET A 357 15.57 -23.51 -10.05
CA MET A 357 14.58 -22.63 -9.46
C MET A 357 14.18 -21.49 -10.41
N SER A 358 15.13 -20.89 -11.13
CA SER A 358 14.85 -19.84 -12.11
C SER A 358 14.07 -20.39 -13.30
N ASP A 359 14.44 -21.56 -13.82
CA ASP A 359 13.73 -22.17 -14.95
C ASP A 359 12.26 -22.43 -14.60
N PHE A 360 11.99 -22.91 -13.39
CA PHE A 360 10.61 -23.06 -12.93
C PHE A 360 9.95 -21.70 -12.60
N TYR A 361 10.49 -20.91 -11.68
CA TYR A 361 9.81 -19.73 -11.15
C TYR A 361 9.80 -18.51 -12.09
N ALA A 362 10.77 -18.39 -13.00
CA ALA A 362 10.83 -17.28 -13.95
C ALA A 362 10.14 -17.61 -15.28
N ASN A 363 10.18 -18.87 -15.75
CA ASN A 363 9.66 -19.24 -17.06
C ASN A 363 8.30 -19.97 -17.03
N THR A 364 7.88 -20.50 -15.88
CA THR A 364 6.54 -21.09 -15.77
C THR A 364 5.51 -19.96 -15.82
N LYS A 365 5.01 -19.67 -17.02
CA LYS A 365 3.76 -18.95 -17.19
C LYS A 365 2.72 -19.78 -16.42
N THR A 366 2.25 -19.28 -15.28
CA THR A 366 0.98 -19.76 -14.72
C THR A 366 -0.12 -19.29 -15.66
N ILE A 367 -0.19 -19.91 -16.84
CA ILE A 367 -1.37 -19.86 -17.70
C ILE A 367 -2.46 -20.45 -16.81
N PRO A 368 -3.49 -19.67 -16.43
CA PRO A 368 -4.61 -20.25 -15.71
C PRO A 368 -5.12 -21.41 -16.56
N PRO A 369 -5.36 -22.61 -16.00
CA PRO A 369 -5.99 -23.64 -16.78
C PRO A 369 -7.33 -23.10 -17.29
N ASN A 370 -7.53 -23.28 -18.58
CA ASN A 370 -8.80 -23.19 -19.31
C ASN A 370 -9.15 -21.86 -20.00
N GLU A 371 -9.10 -21.92 -21.33
CA GLU A 371 -10.04 -21.30 -22.28
C GLU A 371 -11.49 -21.27 -21.73
N ASP A 372 -11.92 -22.32 -21.00
CA ASP A 372 -13.25 -22.40 -20.36
C ASP A 372 -13.48 -21.34 -19.28
N HIS A 373 -12.45 -20.95 -18.51
CA HIS A 373 -12.62 -19.87 -17.55
C HIS A 373 -12.81 -18.52 -18.23
N ARG A 374 -12.23 -18.32 -19.43
CA ARG A 374 -12.46 -17.14 -20.26
C ARG A 374 -13.88 -17.16 -20.83
N ARG A 375 -14.32 -18.29 -21.40
CA ARG A 375 -15.70 -18.49 -21.88
C ARG A 375 -16.75 -18.29 -20.79
N GLN A 376 -16.59 -18.93 -19.63
CA GLN A 376 -17.52 -18.77 -18.50
C GLN A 376 -17.56 -17.35 -17.94
N ARG A 377 -16.51 -16.56 -18.14
CA ARG A 377 -16.46 -15.16 -17.70
C ARG A 377 -17.12 -14.25 -18.73
N GLU A 378 -16.93 -14.52 -20.02
CA GLU A 378 -17.62 -13.88 -21.15
C GLU A 378 -19.14 -14.17 -21.11
N GLU A 379 -19.55 -15.42 -20.88
CA GLU A 379 -20.95 -15.83 -20.70
C GLU A 379 -21.61 -15.15 -19.50
N ARG A 380 -20.92 -15.08 -18.35
CA ARG A 380 -21.41 -14.33 -17.18
C ARG A 380 -21.50 -12.83 -17.46
N HIS A 381 -20.62 -12.29 -18.29
CA HIS A 381 -20.67 -10.89 -18.69
C HIS A 381 -21.86 -10.62 -19.62
N GLN A 382 -22.10 -11.49 -20.60
CA GLN A 382 -23.24 -11.41 -21.52
C GLN A 382 -24.56 -11.60 -20.79
N LYS A 383 -24.65 -12.56 -19.87
CA LYS A 383 -25.85 -12.81 -19.06
C LYS A 383 -26.19 -11.60 -18.17
N ARG A 384 -25.19 -11.00 -17.51
CA ARG A 384 -25.38 -9.74 -16.77
C ARG A 384 -25.80 -8.58 -17.67
N HIS A 385 -25.26 -8.49 -18.89
CA HIS A 385 -25.67 -7.46 -19.85
C HIS A 385 -27.12 -7.63 -20.33
N GLN A 386 -27.57 -8.88 -20.49
CA GLN A 386 -28.95 -9.21 -20.85
C GLN A 386 -29.93 -8.93 -19.71
N GLU A 387 -29.53 -9.16 -18.45
CA GLU A 387 -30.35 -8.88 -17.26
C GLU A 387 -30.37 -7.39 -16.87
N TRP A 388 -29.33 -6.62 -17.22
CA TRP A 388 -29.19 -5.20 -16.87
C TRP A 388 -30.08 -4.27 -17.70
N LYS A 389 -30.31 -4.58 -18.99
CA LYS A 389 -31.17 -3.76 -19.87
C LYS A 389 -32.62 -3.63 -19.35
N PRO A 390 -33.32 -4.73 -18.99
CA PRO A 390 -34.68 -4.65 -18.42
C PRO A 390 -34.75 -4.03 -17.03
N TRP A 391 -33.65 -3.97 -16.28
CA TRP A 391 -33.62 -3.34 -14.95
C TRP A 391 -33.58 -1.81 -15.06
N ASN A 392 -32.75 -1.26 -15.95
CA ASN A 392 -32.71 0.18 -16.21
C ASN A 392 -34.02 0.72 -16.79
N GLU A 393 -34.65 -0.01 -17.71
CA GLU A 393 -35.96 0.38 -18.26
C GLU A 393 -37.04 0.46 -17.16
N ARG A 394 -37.01 -0.47 -16.20
CA ARG A 394 -37.93 -0.45 -15.04
C ARG A 394 -37.65 0.72 -14.10
N GLN A 395 -36.38 1.07 -13.88
CA GLN A 395 -36.00 2.23 -13.06
C GLN A 395 -36.41 3.55 -13.73
N GLN A 396 -36.20 3.67 -15.04
CA GLN A 396 -36.60 4.86 -15.81
C GLN A 396 -38.12 5.04 -15.80
N GLN A 397 -38.89 3.95 -15.97
CA GLN A 397 -40.35 4.00 -15.85
C GLN A 397 -40.83 4.39 -14.44
N GLN A 398 -40.13 3.97 -13.37
CA GLN A 398 -40.46 4.39 -12.02
C GLN A 398 -40.18 5.88 -11.80
N GLN A 399 -39.06 6.40 -12.28
CA GLN A 399 -38.73 7.83 -12.19
C GLN A 399 -39.75 8.69 -12.95
N GLU A 400 -40.15 8.30 -14.17
CA GLU A 400 -41.19 9.01 -14.92
C GLU A 400 -42.56 8.99 -14.22
N ARG A 401 -42.90 7.91 -13.52
CA ARG A 401 -44.14 7.84 -12.72
C ARG A 401 -44.07 8.78 -11.52
N GLN A 402 -42.92 8.87 -10.86
CA GLN A 402 -42.71 9.80 -9.75
C GLN A 402 -42.80 11.26 -10.21
N GLN A 403 -42.16 11.60 -11.34
CA GLN A 403 -42.24 12.95 -11.93
C GLN A 403 -43.68 13.34 -12.28
N ARG A 404 -44.43 12.45 -12.94
CA ARG A 404 -45.86 12.67 -13.24
C ARG A 404 -46.71 12.88 -11.99
N ASN A 405 -46.41 12.16 -10.90
CA ASN A 405 -47.13 12.33 -9.64
C ASN A 405 -46.78 13.65 -8.95
N GLN A 406 -45.52 14.07 -8.97
CA GLN A 406 -45.09 15.36 -8.43
C GLN A 406 -45.72 16.53 -9.22
N GLU A 407 -45.78 16.43 -10.55
CA GLU A 407 -46.41 17.43 -11.39
C GLU A 407 -47.92 17.53 -11.13
N LYS A 408 -48.61 16.40 -10.97
CA LYS A 408 -50.02 16.38 -10.56
C LYS A 408 -50.24 17.06 -9.21
N GLN A 409 -49.38 16.81 -8.23
CA GLN A 409 -49.47 17.47 -6.91
C GLN A 409 -49.22 18.97 -7.01
N ARG A 410 -48.23 19.40 -7.81
CA ARG A 410 -47.94 20.82 -8.03
C ARG A 410 -49.10 21.54 -8.71
N ASN A 411 -49.68 20.94 -9.75
CA ASN A 411 -50.85 21.46 -10.44
C ASN A 411 -52.09 21.50 -9.52
N GLY A 412 -52.25 20.50 -8.65
CA GLY A 412 -53.29 20.49 -7.62
C GLY A 412 -53.15 21.64 -6.62
N ARG A 413 -51.93 21.92 -6.14
CA ARG A 413 -51.64 23.04 -5.23
C ARG A 413 -51.91 24.40 -5.88
N MET A 414 -51.49 24.61 -7.13
CA MET A 414 -51.80 25.86 -7.86
C MET A 414 -53.30 26.08 -8.01
N ARG A 415 -54.07 25.03 -8.33
CA ARG A 415 -55.54 25.13 -8.41
C ARG A 415 -56.16 25.52 -7.06
N GLN A 416 -55.67 24.97 -5.95
CA GLN A 416 -56.15 25.34 -4.62
C GLN A 416 -55.82 26.79 -4.26
N GLN A 417 -54.65 27.29 -4.65
CA GLN A 417 -54.26 28.69 -4.45
C GLN A 417 -55.17 29.64 -5.24
N LEU A 418 -55.42 29.36 -6.52
CA LEU A 418 -56.34 30.15 -7.35
C LEU A 418 -57.75 30.21 -6.75
N ILE A 419 -58.27 29.09 -6.23
CA ILE A 419 -59.59 29.06 -5.58
C ILE A 419 -59.59 29.91 -4.30
N GLN A 420 -58.49 29.90 -3.53
CA GLN A 420 -58.37 30.72 -2.32
C GLN A 420 -58.30 32.22 -2.65
N GLU A 421 -57.56 32.59 -3.69
CA GLU A 421 -57.47 33.97 -4.19
C GLU A 421 -58.84 34.47 -4.68
N GLU A 422 -59.55 33.69 -5.51
CA GLU A 422 -60.92 34.05 -5.97
C GLU A 422 -61.91 34.21 -4.81
N HIS A 423 -61.80 33.38 -3.77
CA HIS A 423 -62.65 33.49 -2.58
C HIS A 423 -62.32 34.76 -1.78
N GLN A 424 -61.05 35.11 -1.67
CA GLN A 424 -60.59 36.31 -0.97
C GLN A 424 -61.05 37.58 -1.69
N ASP A 425 -60.90 37.63 -3.02
CA ASP A 425 -61.40 38.73 -3.85
C ASP A 425 -62.91 38.94 -3.68
N ARG A 426 -63.68 37.84 -3.66
CA ARG A 426 -65.13 37.91 -3.39
C ARG A 426 -65.47 38.46 -2.01
N LEU A 427 -64.66 38.17 -0.99
CA LEU A 427 -64.85 38.73 0.35
C LEU A 427 -64.51 40.22 0.40
N ASP A 428 -63.45 40.64 -0.29
CA ASP A 428 -63.04 42.03 -0.31
C ASP A 428 -64.02 42.90 -1.10
N ILE A 429 -64.56 42.43 -2.23
CA ILE A 429 -65.68 43.07 -2.93
C ILE A 429 -66.90 43.24 -1.99
N LYS A 430 -67.24 42.22 -1.19
CA LYS A 430 -68.34 42.33 -0.22
C LYS A 430 -68.05 43.36 0.88
N ARG A 431 -66.80 43.45 1.37
CA ARG A 431 -66.39 44.44 2.36
C ARG A 431 -66.46 45.86 1.80
N GLU A 432 -66.02 46.06 0.56
CA GLU A 432 -66.11 47.35 -0.13
C GLU A 432 -67.55 47.78 -0.36
N HIS A 433 -68.40 46.88 -0.85
CA HIS A 433 -69.84 47.15 -0.98
C HIS A 433 -70.49 47.48 0.37
N GLY A 434 -70.15 46.73 1.43
CA GLY A 434 -70.63 47.03 2.79
C GLY A 434 -70.11 48.36 3.34
N ALA A 435 -68.87 48.74 3.04
CA ALA A 435 -68.31 50.04 3.38
C ALA A 435 -68.99 51.19 2.61
N ALA A 436 -69.24 50.99 1.31
CA ALA A 436 -69.96 51.96 0.47
C ALA A 436 -71.41 52.15 0.89
N TYR A 437 -72.07 51.08 1.35
CA TYR A 437 -73.41 51.16 1.95
C TYR A 437 -73.41 51.94 3.27
N ARG A 438 -72.41 51.69 4.15
CA ARG A 438 -72.25 52.45 5.40
C ARG A 438 -71.97 53.94 5.19
N ARG A 439 -71.17 54.32 4.18
CA ARG A 439 -70.94 55.73 3.82
C ARG A 439 -72.23 56.41 3.36
N ARG A 440 -72.99 55.77 2.46
CA ARG A 440 -74.28 56.29 1.98
C ARG A 440 -75.34 56.46 3.08
N LYS A 441 -75.30 55.63 4.13
CA LYS A 441 -76.21 55.75 5.29
C LYS A 441 -75.80 56.87 6.26
N HIS A 442 -74.58 57.40 6.14
CA HIS A 442 -74.09 58.48 6.99
C HIS A 442 -74.26 59.87 6.35
N ASP A 443 -74.53 59.90 5.03
CA ASP A 443 -74.78 61.10 4.22
C ASP A 443 -76.29 61.39 4.02
N LEU A 444 -77.17 60.51 4.53
CA LEU A 444 -78.63 60.66 4.64
C LEU A 444 -78.99 60.82 6.11
#